data_AF-A0A914F0Q2-F1
#
_entry.id   AF-A0A914F0Q2-F1
#
_cell.length_a   1.000
_cell.length_b   1.000
_cell.length_c   1.000
_cell.angle_alpha   90.00
_cell.angle_beta   90.00
_cell.angle_gamma   90.00
#
_symmetry.space_group_name_H-M   'P 1'
#
loop_
_entity.id
_entity.type
_entity.pdbx_description
1 polymer ?
#
loop_
_entity_poly.entity_id
_entity_poly.type
_entity_poly.pdbx_seq_one_letter_code
_entity_poly.pdbx_strand_id
1 'polypeptide(L)'
;MAESNCSNAEKVELLHVGKNIPEPDLNYLCDPSMLEAKKSYWKERIGNIKKVVAPMVDQSELAFRQFMRNHGADLCFSPMIHAHLFTNDATYRKFSLSTCKAEQEKLFIVQFCGNDPLTLLTA
;
A
#
# COMPACT_ATOMS: atom_id res chain seq x y z
N MET A 1 36.06 -16.00 19.03
CA MET A 1 35.55 -15.86 17.65
C MET A 1 34.04 -15.75 17.78
N ALA A 2 33.51 -14.55 17.59
CA ALA A 2 32.12 -14.21 17.88
C ALA A 2 31.25 -14.56 16.68
N GLU A 3 30.27 -15.44 16.88
CA GLU A 3 29.21 -15.69 15.90
C GLU A 3 28.14 -14.63 16.11
N SER A 4 28.03 -13.73 15.13
CA SER A 4 27.06 -12.65 15.07
C SER A 4 25.70 -13.18 14.63
N ASN A 5 24.71 -13.10 15.52
CA ASN A 5 23.29 -13.33 15.25
C ASN A 5 22.79 -12.43 14.09
N CYS A 6 22.35 -13.04 13.00
CA CYS A 6 21.62 -12.38 11.93
C CYS A 6 20.20 -12.95 11.83
N SER A 7 19.28 -12.08 11.45
CA SER A 7 17.90 -12.31 11.01
C SER A 7 16.82 -12.32 12.10
N ASN A 8 16.59 -11.16 12.72
CA ASN A 8 15.25 -10.79 13.16
C ASN A 8 14.45 -10.39 11.90
N ALA A 9 13.91 -11.39 11.19
CA ALA A 9 12.99 -11.13 10.09
C ALA A 9 11.66 -10.68 10.70
N GLU A 10 11.35 -9.38 10.59
CA GLU A 10 10.02 -8.87 10.93
C GLU A 10 8.98 -9.69 10.18
N LYS A 11 8.15 -10.39 10.96
CA LYS A 11 7.07 -11.23 10.48
C LYS A 11 6.07 -10.31 9.78
N VAL A 12 6.10 -10.26 8.45
CA VAL A 12 5.08 -9.57 7.66
C VAL A 12 3.76 -10.29 7.90
N GLU A 13 2.91 -9.72 8.74
CA GLU A 13 1.59 -10.22 9.03
C GLU A 13 0.69 -9.95 7.82
N LEU A 14 0.73 -10.86 6.85
CA LEU A 14 -0.20 -10.88 5.73
C LEU A 14 -1.59 -11.25 6.29
N LEU A 15 -2.46 -10.25 6.43
CA LEU A 15 -3.86 -10.45 6.77
C LEU A 15 -4.54 -11.17 5.59
N HIS A 16 -4.74 -12.48 5.72
CA HIS A 16 -5.40 -13.30 4.71
C HIS A 16 -6.92 -13.06 4.78
N VAL A 17 -7.43 -12.20 3.91
CA VAL A 17 -8.87 -11.92 3.79
C VAL A 17 -9.50 -13.03 2.93
N GLY A 18 -10.01 -14.09 3.57
CA GLY A 18 -10.59 -15.26 2.88
C GLY A 18 -11.93 -14.98 2.17
N LYS A 19 -12.36 -15.89 1.29
CA LYS A 19 -13.61 -15.78 0.50
C LYS A 19 -14.91 -15.77 1.32
N ASN A 20 -14.86 -16.27 2.55
CA ASN A 20 -16.01 -16.35 3.47
C ASN A 20 -15.72 -15.52 4.72
N ILE A 21 -15.83 -14.20 4.58
CA ILE A 21 -15.84 -13.31 5.75
C ILE A 21 -17.29 -13.32 6.24
N PRO A 22 -17.59 -13.81 7.46
CA PRO A 22 -18.90 -13.53 8.05
C PRO A 22 -19.08 -12.01 8.06
N GLU A 23 -20.23 -11.51 7.60
CA GLU A 23 -20.49 -10.06 7.58
C GLU A 23 -20.06 -9.46 8.93
N PRO A 24 -19.04 -8.59 8.92
CA PRO A 24 -18.43 -8.19 10.16
C PRO A 24 -19.44 -7.30 10.88
N ASP A 25 -19.76 -7.64 12.14
CA ASP A 25 -20.76 -6.95 12.94
C ASP A 25 -20.45 -5.44 13.02
N LEU A 26 -21.08 -4.61 12.18
CA LEU A 26 -20.73 -3.20 11.99
C LEU A 26 -20.69 -2.38 13.29
N ASN A 27 -21.28 -2.88 14.38
CA ASN A 27 -21.10 -2.35 15.72
C ASN A 27 -19.62 -2.22 16.15
N TYR A 28 -18.71 -3.07 15.62
CA TYR A 28 -17.25 -2.96 15.86
C TYR A 28 -16.63 -1.68 15.31
N LEU A 29 -17.30 -0.99 14.37
CA LEU A 29 -16.89 0.31 13.85
C LEU A 29 -17.37 1.46 14.74
N CYS A 30 -18.41 1.23 15.54
CA CYS A 30 -19.05 2.24 16.40
C CYS A 30 -18.58 2.18 17.86
N ASP A 31 -17.86 1.13 18.28
CA ASP A 31 -17.29 1.07 19.63
C ASP A 31 -16.19 2.14 19.83
N PRO A 32 -16.36 3.09 20.78
CA PRO A 32 -15.40 4.18 20.97
C PRO A 32 -14.00 3.70 21.36
N SER A 33 -13.90 2.61 22.13
CA SER A 33 -12.61 2.09 22.60
C SER A 33 -11.81 1.47 21.44
N MET A 34 -12.48 0.72 20.57
CA MET A 34 -11.90 0.11 19.37
C MET A 34 -11.50 1.17 18.34
N LEU A 35 -12.30 2.22 18.18
CA LEU A 35 -11.98 3.33 17.28
C LEU A 35 -10.70 4.06 17.72
N GLU A 36 -10.55 4.36 19.00
CA GLU A 36 -9.34 4.98 19.54
C GLU A 36 -8.11 4.06 19.45
N ALA A 37 -8.29 2.75 19.67
CA ALA A 37 -7.23 1.77 19.46
C ALA A 37 -6.75 1.75 17.99
N LYS A 38 -7.67 1.75 17.01
CA LYS A 38 -7.34 1.81 15.58
C LYS A 38 -6.65 3.12 15.20
N LYS A 39 -7.14 4.26 15.69
CA LYS A 39 -6.52 5.57 15.44
C LYS A 39 -5.09 5.60 15.98
N SER A 40 -4.89 5.13 17.21
CA SER A 40 -3.57 5.06 17.85
C SER A 40 -2.62 4.15 17.07
N TYR A 41 -3.09 2.94 16.70
CA TYR A 41 -2.36 1.98 15.89
C TYR A 41 -1.85 2.58 14.57
N TRP A 42 -2.73 3.23 13.80
CA TRP A 42 -2.34 3.82 12.52
C TRP A 42 -1.48 5.06 12.68
N LYS A 43 -1.73 5.89 13.70
CA LYS A 43 -0.92 7.08 14.01
C LYS A 43 0.54 6.71 14.31
N GLU A 44 0.78 5.61 15.01
CA GLU A 44 2.12 5.10 15.31
C GLU A 44 2.82 4.52 14.08
N ARG A 45 2.10 3.80 13.21
CA ARG A 45 2.68 3.10 12.04
C ARG A 45 2.96 4.02 10.86
N ILE A 46 2.05 4.96 10.59
CA ILE A 46 2.07 5.79 9.38
C ILE A 46 2.75 7.14 9.64
N GLY A 47 2.88 7.54 10.91
CA GLY A 47 3.48 8.81 11.30
C GLY A 47 2.60 10.01 10.95
N ASN A 48 3.20 11.20 10.92
CA ASN A 48 2.51 12.47 10.74
C ASN A 48 2.45 12.91 9.28
N ILE A 49 1.72 12.16 8.44
CA ILE A 49 1.51 12.48 7.03
C ILE A 49 0.64 13.73 6.91
N LYS A 50 1.12 14.74 6.17
CA LYS A 50 0.38 15.97 5.89
C LYS A 50 0.30 16.26 4.39
N LYS A 51 1.35 15.93 3.64
CA LYS A 51 1.48 16.22 2.20
C LYS A 51 1.31 14.93 1.41
N VAL A 52 0.10 14.75 0.88
CA VAL A 52 -0.30 13.59 0.10
C VAL A 52 -0.41 13.97 -1.37
N VAL A 53 0.28 13.23 -2.24
CA VAL A 53 0.19 13.37 -3.69
C VAL A 53 -0.90 12.44 -4.20
N ALA A 54 -1.91 12.97 -4.89
CA ALA A 54 -3.01 12.17 -5.43
C ALA A 54 -2.54 11.17 -6.51
N PRO A 55 -3.26 10.06 -6.70
CA PRO A 55 -3.03 9.18 -7.84
C PRO A 55 -3.46 9.86 -9.14
N MET A 56 -2.56 9.92 -10.11
CA MET A 56 -2.80 10.51 -11.43
C MET A 56 -2.27 9.57 -12.52
N VAL A 57 -3.11 9.30 -13.53
CA VAL A 57 -2.71 8.51 -14.70
C VAL A 57 -1.66 9.32 -15.48
N ASP A 58 -0.57 8.66 -15.90
CA ASP A 58 0.58 9.25 -16.61
C ASP A 58 1.36 10.34 -15.84
N GLN A 59 1.07 10.53 -14.55
CA GLN A 59 1.69 11.56 -13.70
C GLN A 59 1.94 11.08 -12.27
N SER A 60 2.11 9.78 -12.06
CA SER A 60 2.40 9.19 -10.74
C SER A 60 3.42 8.06 -10.79
N GLU A 61 4.18 8.02 -11.87
CA GLU A 61 5.27 7.08 -12.12
C GLU A 61 6.43 7.35 -11.15
N LEU A 62 7.36 6.39 -11.08
CA LEU A 62 8.48 6.43 -10.14
C LEU A 62 9.24 7.77 -10.15
N ALA A 63 9.55 8.31 -11.33
CA ALA A 63 10.28 9.57 -11.46
C ALA A 63 9.51 10.75 -10.85
N PHE A 64 8.19 10.83 -11.07
CA PHE A 64 7.36 11.88 -10.50
C PHE A 64 7.25 11.74 -8.99
N ARG A 65 7.08 10.52 -8.47
CA ARG A 65 7.02 10.30 -7.01
C ARG A 65 8.33 10.67 -6.33
N GLN A 66 9.46 10.32 -6.91
CA GLN A 66 10.78 10.75 -6.43
C GLN A 66 10.92 12.27 -6.45
N PHE A 67 10.49 12.92 -7.53
CA PHE A 67 10.47 14.38 -7.63
C PHE A 67 9.62 15.01 -6.52
N MET A 68 8.41 14.53 -6.30
CA MET A 68 7.51 15.06 -5.26
C MET A 68 8.04 14.82 -3.84
N ARG A 69 8.69 13.69 -3.58
CA ARG A 69 9.36 13.44 -2.30
C ARG A 69 10.51 14.42 -2.05
N ASN A 70 11.30 14.74 -3.07
CA ASN A 70 12.34 15.76 -2.97
C ASN A 70 11.75 17.16 -2.67
N HIS A 71 10.47 17.39 -3.00
CA HIS A 71 9.71 18.60 -2.65
C HIS A 71 8.92 18.46 -1.33
N GLY A 72 9.20 17.41 -0.55
CA GLY A 72 8.66 17.22 0.78
C GLY A 72 7.25 16.61 0.82
N ALA A 73 6.87 15.82 -0.17
CA ALA A 73 5.71 14.94 -0.08
C ALA A 73 5.98 13.80 0.92
N ASP A 74 5.00 13.54 1.78
CA ASP A 74 5.06 12.48 2.79
C ASP A 74 4.61 11.14 2.19
N LEU A 75 3.53 11.18 1.40
CA LEU A 75 2.91 10.01 0.78
C LEU A 75 2.64 10.24 -0.70
N CYS A 76 2.90 9.21 -1.49
CA CYS A 76 2.60 9.20 -2.93
C CYS A 76 1.83 7.93 -3.30
N PHE A 77 1.02 8.02 -4.35
CA PHE A 77 0.30 6.89 -4.93
C PHE A 77 0.88 6.50 -6.28
N SER A 78 0.62 5.27 -6.72
CA SER A 78 0.87 4.86 -8.10
C SER A 78 -0.14 5.55 -9.05
N PRO A 79 0.08 5.50 -10.37
CA PRO A 79 -1.02 5.69 -11.32
C PRO A 79 -2.15 4.68 -11.01
N MET A 80 -3.35 4.96 -11.50
CA MET A 80 -4.47 4.02 -11.39
C MET A 80 -4.19 2.80 -12.30
N ILE A 81 -3.86 1.66 -11.69
CA ILE A 81 -3.48 0.43 -12.40
C ILE A 81 -4.74 -0.39 -12.71
N HIS A 82 -4.90 -0.79 -13.97
CA HIS A 82 -6.02 -1.65 -14.36
C HIS A 82 -5.77 -3.11 -13.97
N ALA A 83 -6.50 -3.64 -13.00
CA ALA A 83 -6.27 -4.97 -12.42
C ALA A 83 -6.25 -6.09 -13.49
N HIS A 84 -7.19 -6.07 -14.43
CA HIS A 84 -7.24 -7.06 -15.50
C HIS A 84 -6.00 -7.05 -16.41
N LEU A 85 -5.47 -5.87 -16.75
CA LEU A 85 -4.26 -5.76 -17.58
C LEU A 85 -3.03 -6.12 -16.77
N PHE A 86 -2.99 -5.73 -15.49
CA PHE A 86 -1.89 -6.09 -14.59
C PHE A 86 -1.73 -7.60 -14.43
N THR A 87 -2.84 -8.34 -14.33
CA THR A 87 -2.83 -9.80 -14.23
C THR A 87 -2.42 -10.47 -15.55
N ASN A 88 -3.01 -10.07 -16.67
CA ASN A 88 -2.91 -10.82 -17.93
C ASN A 88 -1.78 -10.36 -18.86
N ASP A 89 -1.29 -9.13 -18.74
CA ASP A 89 -0.27 -8.56 -19.62
C ASP A 89 1.02 -8.27 -18.84
N ALA A 90 2.03 -9.10 -19.09
CA ALA A 90 3.35 -8.95 -18.47
C ALA A 90 4.07 -7.64 -18.86
N THR A 91 3.81 -7.15 -20.08
CA THR A 91 4.35 -5.88 -20.57
C THR A 91 3.71 -4.73 -19.81
N TYR A 92 2.37 -4.70 -19.76
CA TYR A 92 1.63 -3.68 -19.01
C TYR A 92 2.08 -3.67 -17.54
N ARG A 93 2.12 -4.83 -16.88
CA ARG A 93 2.55 -4.96 -15.48
C ARG A 93 3.94 -4.36 -15.21
N LYS A 94 4.88 -4.57 -16.14
CA LYS A 94 6.25 -4.03 -16.02
C LYS A 94 6.29 -2.51 -16.10
N PHE A 95 5.44 -1.90 -16.93
CA PHE A 95 5.41 -0.45 -17.11
C PHE A 95 4.50 0.28 -16.13
N SER A 96 3.39 -0.34 -15.72
CA SER A 96 2.40 0.29 -14.83
C SER A 96 2.86 0.42 -13.39
N LEU A 97 3.76 -0.46 -12.94
CA LEU A 97 4.28 -0.45 -11.57
C LEU A 97 5.81 -0.57 -11.57
N SER A 98 6.48 0.51 -11.19
CA SER A 98 7.91 0.54 -10.96
C SER A 98 8.21 1.14 -9.60
N THR A 99 9.10 0.49 -8.85
CA THR A 99 9.55 0.87 -7.51
C THR A 99 11.08 1.05 -7.49
N CYS A 100 11.60 1.66 -6.44
CA CYS A 100 13.02 1.79 -6.15
C CYS A 100 13.34 1.25 -4.75
N LYS A 101 14.49 1.62 -4.19
CA LYS A 101 14.90 1.15 -2.86
C LYS A 101 13.91 1.59 -1.80
N ALA A 102 13.64 0.71 -0.84
CA ALA A 102 12.64 0.90 0.20
C ALA A 102 12.85 2.19 1.02
N GLU A 103 14.11 2.63 1.23
CA GLU A 103 14.37 3.87 1.96
C GLU A 103 13.80 5.12 1.26
N GLN A 104 13.70 5.10 -0.07
CA GLN A 104 13.23 6.21 -0.90
C GLN A 104 11.71 6.16 -1.13
N GLU A 105 11.03 5.08 -0.73
CA GLU A 105 9.59 4.84 -0.95
C GLU A 105 8.82 4.40 0.29
N LYS A 106 9.30 4.83 1.47
CA LYS A 106 8.80 4.37 2.77
C LYS A 106 7.28 4.44 2.98
N LEU A 107 6.57 5.29 2.22
CA LEU A 107 5.10 5.43 2.25
C LEU A 107 4.52 5.57 0.84
N PHE A 108 4.37 4.44 0.15
CA PHE A 108 3.86 4.34 -1.21
C PHE A 108 2.62 3.45 -1.25
N ILE A 109 1.51 3.97 -1.81
CA ILE A 109 0.27 3.22 -1.99
C ILE A 109 0.08 2.88 -3.46
N VAL A 110 -0.26 1.62 -3.74
CA VAL A 110 -0.65 1.18 -5.09
C VAL A 110 -2.17 1.24 -5.22
N GLN A 111 -2.66 1.92 -6.24
CA GLN A 111 -4.08 2.01 -6.56
C GLN A 111 -4.43 1.10 -7.74
N PHE A 112 -5.34 0.16 -7.51
CA PHE A 112 -5.95 -0.64 -8.57
C PHE A 112 -7.37 -0.17 -8.88
N CYS A 113 -7.74 -0.23 -10.16
CA CYS A 113 -9.11 -0.21 -10.61
C CYS A 113 -9.52 -1.59 -11.15
N GLY A 114 -10.76 -1.98 -10.88
CA GLY A 114 -11.32 -3.25 -11.30
C GLY A 114 -12.77 -3.39 -10.87
N ASN A 115 -13.53 -4.19 -11.60
CA ASN A 115 -14.94 -4.49 -11.35
C ASN A 115 -15.20 -5.97 -11.04
N ASP A 116 -14.19 -6.83 -11.16
CA ASP A 116 -14.25 -8.25 -10.80
C ASP A 116 -13.39 -8.50 -9.54
N PRO A 117 -13.99 -8.98 -8.43
CA PRO A 117 -13.26 -9.20 -7.18
C PRO A 117 -12.12 -10.22 -7.29
N LEU A 118 -12.29 -11.27 -8.11
CA LEU A 118 -11.27 -12.31 -8.26
C LEU A 118 -10.06 -11.81 -9.04
N THR A 119 -10.30 -11.03 -10.10
CA THR A 119 -9.25 -10.35 -10.86
C THR A 119 -8.50 -9.35 -9.99
N LEU A 120 -9.21 -8.56 -9.18
CA LEU A 120 -8.59 -7.60 -8.26
C LEU A 120 -7.73 -8.28 -7.19
N LEU A 121 -8.18 -9.43 -6.67
CA LEU A 121 -7.41 -10.23 -5.70
C LEU A 121 -6.16 -10.88 -6.33
N THR A 122 -6.22 -11.17 -7.63
CA THR A 122 -5.11 -11.81 -8.36
C THR A 122 -4.02 -10.82 -8.77
N ALA A 123 -4.40 -9.56 -8.99
CA ALA A 123 -3.51 -8.47 -9.36
C ALA A 123 -2.56 -8.10 -8.21
#